data_AF-A0A363T3Q8-F1
#
_entry.id   AF-A0A363T3Q8-F1
#
_cell.length_a   1.000
_cell.length_b   1.000
_cell.length_c   1.000
_cell.angle_alpha   90.00
_cell.angle_beta   90.00
_cell.angle_gamma   90.00
#
_symmetry.space_group_name_H-M   'P 1'
#
loop_
_entity.id
_entity.type
_entity.pdbx_description
1 polymer ?
#
loop_
_entity_poly.entity_id
_entity_poly.type
_entity_poly.pdbx_seq_one_letter_code
_entity_poly.pdbx_strand_id
1 'polypeptide(L)'
;VIELLQPGVPSPLIFPVRNPLGEIVTINLGLVPYLPGWSVQLSQTALTDMAPFETRLVTLTVTPPAGQPLPPDNTPVVDVEGYIKGNLLGGIELLKLTSKNHTFLAVVLK
;
A
#
# COMPACT_ATOMS: atom_id res chain seq x y z
N VAL A 1 0.62 -1.17 13.52
CA VAL A 1 -0.67 -0.55 13.93
C VAL A 1 -1.01 0.47 12.88
N ILE A 2 -2.16 0.34 12.20
CA ILE A 2 -2.68 1.45 11.40
C ILE A 2 -3.44 2.38 12.34
N GLU A 3 -3.13 3.67 12.27
CA GLU A 3 -3.94 4.69 12.94
C GLU A 3 -5.25 4.90 12.16
N LEU A 4 -6.39 4.92 12.87
CA LEU A 4 -7.71 5.07 12.26
C LEU A 4 -7.74 6.27 11.29
N LEU A 5 -8.32 6.09 10.12
CA LEU A 5 -8.49 7.16 9.13
C LEU A 5 -9.33 8.30 9.72
N GLN A 6 -8.91 9.53 9.48
CA GLN A 6 -9.61 10.75 9.91
C GLN A 6 -9.66 11.74 8.73
N PRO A 7 -10.80 12.42 8.49
CA PRO A 7 -10.91 13.43 7.45
C PRO A 7 -9.81 14.50 7.54
N GLY A 8 -9.09 14.73 6.43
CA GLY A 8 -8.03 15.73 6.33
C GLY A 8 -6.72 15.37 7.03
N VAL A 9 -6.63 14.22 7.69
CA VAL A 9 -5.44 13.77 8.42
C VAL A 9 -4.73 12.67 7.65
N PRO A 10 -3.44 12.83 7.28
CA PRO A 10 -2.66 11.77 6.67
C PRO A 10 -2.47 10.58 7.63
N SER A 11 -2.77 9.37 7.15
CA SER A 11 -2.56 8.12 7.88
C SER A 11 -1.53 7.25 7.14
N PRO A 12 -0.37 6.96 7.76
CA PRO A 12 0.66 6.08 7.19
C PRO A 12 0.40 4.60 7.51
N LEU A 13 0.63 3.74 6.51
CA LEU A 13 0.75 2.29 6.61
C LEU A 13 2.13 1.87 6.09
N ILE A 14 2.93 1.25 6.97
CA ILE A 14 4.22 0.65 6.57
C ILE A 14 3.99 -0.82 6.23
N PHE A 15 4.45 -1.25 5.06
CA PHE A 15 4.37 -2.64 4.61
C PHE A 15 5.70 -3.11 3.99
N PRO A 16 6.03 -4.41 4.11
CA PRO A 16 7.21 -4.98 3.49
C PRO A 16 6.99 -5.28 2.01
N VAL A 17 8.01 -5.02 1.20
CA VAL A 17 8.12 -5.44 -0.19
C VAL A 17 9.38 -6.27 -0.34
N ARG A 18 9.23 -7.50 -0.81
CA ARG A 18 10.27 -8.52 -0.97
C ARG A 18 10.57 -8.82 -2.43
N ASN A 19 11.83 -8.97 -2.79
CA ASN A 19 12.22 -9.61 -4.06
C ASN A 19 12.00 -11.13 -3.97
N PRO A 20 11.06 -11.73 -4.72
CA PRO A 20 10.85 -13.18 -4.65
C PRO A 20 11.90 -13.99 -5.42
N LEU A 21 12.73 -13.34 -6.26
CA LEU A 21 13.63 -14.00 -7.19
C LEU A 21 15.03 -14.21 -6.63
N GLY A 22 15.76 -15.15 -7.24
CA GLY A 22 17.18 -15.42 -7.00
C GLY A 22 18.15 -14.45 -7.69
N GLU A 23 17.65 -13.36 -8.28
CA GLU A 23 18.43 -12.38 -9.05
C GLU A 23 18.20 -10.95 -8.55
N ILE A 24 19.08 -10.01 -8.91
CA ILE A 24 18.89 -8.58 -8.63
C ILE A 24 17.79 -8.02 -9.53
N VAL A 25 16.83 -7.29 -8.93
CA VAL A 25 15.69 -6.74 -9.68
C VAL A 25 15.37 -5.30 -9.29
N THR A 26 14.61 -4.64 -10.16
CA THR A 26 13.85 -3.44 -9.80
C THR A 26 12.38 -3.82 -9.66
N ILE A 27 11.77 -3.51 -8.52
CA ILE A 27 10.32 -3.63 -8.31
C ILE A 27 9.69 -2.25 -8.44
N ASN A 28 8.81 -2.07 -9.41
CA ASN A 28 8.00 -0.87 -9.55
C ASN A 28 6.68 -1.04 -8.81
N LEU A 29 6.23 0.00 -8.12
CA LEU A 29 4.99 0.02 -7.37
C LEU A 29 3.97 0.94 -8.05
N GLY A 30 2.78 0.41 -8.31
CA GLY A 30 1.63 1.12 -8.82
C GLY A 30 0.58 1.37 -7.73
N LEU A 31 -0.22 2.42 -7.91
CA LEU A 31 -1.38 2.72 -7.08
C LEU A 31 -2.64 2.68 -7.93
N VAL A 32 -3.67 2.00 -7.45
CA VAL A 32 -5.01 1.99 -8.05
C VAL A 32 -5.99 2.56 -7.01
N PRO A 33 -6.19 3.90 -6.98
CA PRO A 33 -7.11 4.52 -6.03
C PRO A 33 -8.57 4.33 -6.46
N TYR A 34 -9.43 3.99 -5.50
CA TYR A 34 -10.87 3.80 -5.74
C TYR A 34 -11.72 5.02 -5.37
N LEU A 35 -11.28 5.81 -4.39
CA LEU A 35 -12.09 6.88 -3.82
C LEU A 35 -11.70 8.25 -4.39
N PRO A 36 -12.61 8.96 -5.08
CA PRO A 36 -12.31 10.26 -5.64
C PRO A 36 -12.05 11.30 -4.55
N GLY A 37 -11.07 12.19 -4.79
CA GLY A 37 -10.70 13.24 -3.85
C GLY A 37 -9.87 12.77 -2.65
N TRP A 38 -9.61 11.47 -2.52
CA TRP A 38 -8.64 10.94 -1.57
C TRP A 38 -7.23 11.11 -2.10
N SER A 39 -6.32 11.53 -1.23
CA SER A 39 -4.91 11.67 -1.55
C SER A 39 -4.18 10.41 -1.12
N VAL A 40 -3.45 9.77 -2.04
CA VAL A 40 -2.72 8.52 -1.79
C VAL A 40 -1.31 8.60 -2.35
N GLN A 41 -0.31 8.25 -1.53
CA GLN A 41 1.10 8.37 -1.86
C GLN A 41 1.90 7.18 -1.35
N LEU A 42 2.94 6.79 -2.09
CA LEU A 42 3.99 5.89 -1.61
C LEU A 42 5.26 6.69 -1.30
N SER A 43 6.02 6.26 -0.28
CA SER A 43 7.33 6.83 0.02
C SER A 43 8.35 6.61 -1.11
N GLN A 44 8.13 5.57 -1.92
CA GLN A 44 8.93 5.21 -3.08
C GLN A 44 8.08 4.40 -4.06
N THR A 45 8.22 4.67 -5.36
CA THR A 45 7.49 3.97 -6.43
C THR A 45 8.38 2.99 -7.20
N ALA A 46 9.69 2.98 -6.94
CA ALA A 46 10.63 2.02 -7.49
C ALA A 46 11.65 1.60 -6.43
N LEU A 47 11.82 0.29 -6.26
CA LEU A 47 12.85 -0.32 -5.42
C LEU A 47 13.92 -0.89 -6.34
N THR A 48 14.94 -0.09 -6.63
CA THR A 48 16.04 -0.50 -7.52
C THR A 48 17.05 -1.39 -6.79
N ASP A 49 17.74 -2.23 -7.56
CA ASP A 49 18.86 -3.06 -7.07
C ASP A 49 18.50 -3.89 -5.83
N MET A 50 17.27 -4.44 -5.81
CA MET A 50 16.87 -5.35 -4.75
C MET A 50 17.63 -6.67 -4.91
N ALA A 51 18.47 -6.99 -3.94
CA ALA A 51 19.20 -8.26 -3.91
C ALA A 51 18.23 -9.46 -3.85
N PRO A 52 18.69 -10.66 -4.22
CA PRO A 52 17.87 -11.87 -4.10
C PRO A 52 17.26 -11.98 -2.71
N PHE A 53 15.94 -12.15 -2.63
CA PHE A 53 15.20 -12.33 -1.37
C PHE A 53 15.20 -11.13 -0.40
N GLU A 54 15.77 -9.99 -0.79
CA GLU A 54 15.80 -8.77 0.01
C GLU A 54 14.37 -8.29 0.30
N THR A 55 14.14 -7.75 1.50
CA THR A 55 12.90 -7.08 1.88
C THR A 55 13.18 -5.63 2.24
N ARG A 56 12.43 -4.70 1.67
CA ARG A 56 12.45 -3.27 2.01
C ARG A 56 11.09 -2.82 2.51
N LEU A 57 11.07 -1.87 3.43
CA LEU A 57 9.84 -1.28 3.93
C LEU A 57 9.42 -0.10 3.05
N VAL A 58 8.12 -0.02 2.76
CA VAL A 58 7.50 1.08 2.02
C VAL A 58 6.36 1.65 2.86
N THR A 59 6.20 2.96 2.82
CA THR A 59 5.09 3.65 3.48
C THR A 59 4.05 4.05 2.45
N LEU A 60 2.82 3.57 2.61
CA LEU A 60 1.62 4.10 1.97
C LEU A 60 1.02 5.17 2.88
N THR A 61 0.84 6.39 2.39
CA THR A 61 0.14 7.45 3.10
C THR A 61 -1.19 7.70 2.41
N VAL A 62 -2.28 7.66 3.19
CA VAL A 62 -3.63 7.94 2.73
C VAL A 62 -4.20 9.11 3.51
N THR A 63 -4.73 10.11 2.80
CA THR A 63 -5.40 11.27 3.40
C THR A 63 -6.82 11.38 2.85
N PRO A 64 -7.85 11.11 3.68
CA PRO A 64 -9.23 11.35 3.29
C PRO A 64 -9.48 12.87 3.09
N PRO A 65 -10.42 13.26 2.20
CA PRO A 65 -10.78 14.65 2.02
C PRO A 65 -11.30 15.27 3.32
N ALA A 66 -10.89 16.50 3.61
CA ALA A 66 -11.33 17.24 4.79
C ALA A 66 -12.83 17.56 4.71
N GLY A 67 -13.52 17.52 5.85
CA GLY A 67 -14.93 17.91 5.98
C GLY A 67 -15.94 16.95 5.32
N GLN A 68 -15.48 15.83 4.75
CA GLN A 68 -16.35 14.79 4.18
C GLN A 68 -16.45 13.59 5.14
N PRO A 69 -17.62 12.93 5.21
CA PRO A 69 -17.75 11.70 5.98
C PRO A 69 -16.87 10.59 5.37
N LEU A 70 -16.31 9.74 6.23
CA LEU A 70 -15.64 8.52 5.76
C LEU A 70 -16.68 7.55 5.17
N PRO A 71 -16.29 6.73 4.17
CA PRO A 71 -17.18 5.72 3.61
C PRO A 71 -17.50 4.61 4.65
N PRO A 72 -18.48 3.74 4.35
CA PRO A 72 -18.76 2.54 5.14
C PRO A 72 -17.53 1.65 5.33
N ASP A 73 -17.55 0.82 6.37
CA ASP A 73 -16.50 -0.19 6.57
C ASP A 73 -16.40 -1.16 5.40
N ASN A 74 -15.21 -1.70 5.19
CA ASN A 74 -14.84 -2.59 4.11
C ASN A 74 -14.95 -1.96 2.70
N THR A 75 -15.07 -0.63 2.61
CA THR A 75 -14.96 0.07 1.33
C THR A 75 -13.50 0.04 0.85
N PRO A 76 -13.21 -0.43 -0.36
CA PRO A 76 -11.88 -0.34 -0.96
C PRO A 76 -11.43 1.11 -1.10
N VAL A 77 -10.20 1.39 -0.67
CA VAL A 77 -9.60 2.72 -0.73
C VAL A 77 -8.59 2.80 -1.85
N VAL A 78 -7.63 1.87 -1.86
CA VAL A 78 -6.55 1.81 -2.85
C VAL A 78 -5.96 0.41 -2.89
N ASP A 79 -5.58 -0.04 -4.09
CA ASP A 79 -4.65 -1.15 -4.25
C ASP A 79 -3.22 -0.64 -4.49
N VAL A 80 -2.26 -1.33 -3.88
CA VAL A 80 -0.84 -1.19 -4.19
C VAL A 80 -0.40 -2.43 -4.94
N GLU A 81 0.12 -2.25 -6.15
CA GLU A 81 0.55 -3.35 -7.02
C GLU A 81 2.07 -3.32 -7.23
N GLY A 82 2.72 -4.47 -7.24
CA GLY A 82 4.15 -4.61 -7.49
C GLY A 82 4.44 -5.27 -8.84
N TYR A 83 5.43 -4.73 -9.55
CA TYR A 83 5.79 -5.16 -10.90
C TYR A 83 7.30 -5.41 -11.05
N ILE A 84 7.69 -6.50 -11.72
CA ILE A 84 9.07 -6.72 -12.22
C ILE A 84 9.04 -6.79 -13.73
N LYS A 85 9.85 -5.95 -14.39
CA LYS A 85 9.95 -5.91 -15.86
C LYS A 85 8.57 -5.77 -16.54
N GLY A 86 7.64 -5.05 -15.91
CA GLY A 86 6.27 -4.84 -16.39
C GLY A 86 5.27 -5.96 -16.07
N ASN A 87 5.71 -7.07 -15.48
CA ASN A 87 4.81 -8.17 -15.09
C ASN A 87 4.32 -7.96 -13.66
N LEU A 88 3.01 -8.09 -13.44
CA LEU A 88 2.40 -8.02 -12.11
C LEU A 88 2.89 -9.21 -11.26
N LEU A 89 3.46 -8.90 -10.10
CA LEU A 89 3.86 -9.89 -9.09
C LEU A 89 2.73 -10.16 -8.09
N GLY A 90 1.95 -9.13 -7.77
CA GLY A 90 0.93 -9.17 -6.73
C GLY A 90 0.72 -7.80 -6.10
N GLY A 91 -0.11 -7.71 -5.07
CA GLY A 91 -0.45 -6.45 -4.44
C GLY A 91 -1.10 -6.59 -3.07
N ILE A 92 -1.41 -5.45 -2.47
CA ILE A 92 -2.22 -5.33 -1.25
C ILE A 92 -3.40 -4.41 -1.51
N GLU A 93 -4.56 -4.78 -0.97
CA GLU A 93 -5.76 -3.92 -0.96
C GLU A 93 -5.91 -3.27 0.42
N LEU A 94 -6.05 -1.95 0.44
CA LEU A 94 -6.40 -1.21 1.65
C LEU A 94 -7.92 -1.00 1.70
N LEU A 95 -8.55 -1.56 2.73
CA LEU A 95 -9.95 -1.32 3.05
C LEU A 95 -10.09 -0.27 4.16
N LYS A 96 -11.14 0.55 4.11
CA LYS A 96 -11.53 1.38 5.26
C LYS A 96 -12.06 0.49 6.37
N LEU A 97 -11.48 0.60 7.57
CA LEU A 97 -11.91 -0.12 8.77
C LEU A 97 -12.12 0.85 9.93
N THR A 98 -13.20 0.69 10.71
CA THR A 98 -13.48 1.52 11.91
C THR A 98 -12.81 0.98 13.19
N SER A 99 -12.15 -0.18 13.15
CA SER A 99 -11.59 -0.84 14.35
C SER A 99 -10.07 -1.06 14.28
N LYS A 100 -9.39 -0.79 15.41
CA LYS A 100 -7.93 -0.95 15.61
C LYS A 100 -7.43 -2.41 15.59
N ASN A 101 -8.32 -3.40 15.55
CA ASN A 101 -7.99 -4.81 15.82
C ASN A 101 -7.80 -5.71 14.59
N HIS A 102 -7.79 -5.18 13.37
CA HIS A 102 -7.55 -6.02 12.19
C HIS A 102 -6.10 -5.95 11.74
N THR A 103 -5.42 -7.06 11.99
CA THR A 103 -4.14 -7.43 11.39
C THR A 103 -4.34 -7.51 9.88
N PHE A 104 -3.71 -6.60 9.13
CA PHE A 104 -3.56 -6.80 7.69
C PHE A 104 -2.69 -8.05 7.52
N LEU A 105 -3.19 -9.02 6.74
CA LEU A 105 -2.34 -10.04 6.17
C LEU A 105 -1.38 -9.30 5.24
N ALA A 106 -0.16 -9.05 5.72
CA ALA A 106 0.95 -8.75 4.85
C ALA A 106 1.04 -9.93 3.87
N VAL A 107 0.56 -9.74 2.65
CA VAL A 107 0.81 -10.69 1.59
C VAL A 107 2.31 -10.64 1.37
N VAL A 108 2.98 -11.70 1.82
CA VAL A 108 4.28 -12.08 1.28
C VAL A 108 4.05 -12.17 -0.22
N LEU A 109 4.65 -11.25 -0.97
CA LEU A 109 4.74 -11.32 -2.42
C LEU A 109 5.14 -12.75 -2.78
N LYS A 110 4.21 -13.51 -3.33
CA LYS A 110 4.48 -14.90 -3.74
C LYS A 110 5.34 -14.89 -4.99
#